data_AF-A0A0Q6LQD0-F1
#
_entry.id   AF-A0A0Q6LQD0-F1
#
_cell.length_a   1.000
_cell.length_b   1.000
_cell.length_c   1.000
_cell.angle_alpha   90.00
_cell.angle_beta   90.00
_cell.angle_gamma   90.00
#
_symmetry.space_group_name_H-M   'P 1'
#
loop_
_entity.id
_entity.type
_entity.pdbx_description
1 polymer ?
#
loop_
_entity_poly.entity_id
_entity_poly.type
_entity_poly.pdbx_seq_one_letter_code
_entity_poly.pdbx_strand_id
1 'polypeptide(L)'
;MAKHTLYAYALPTAAPLDVDGLIVAVQSFIASRKWTCPEVWLVNQDTGDTADVGLNMVLPNPGSELPGWFEDVAAVAMFCARSRPLFSCNFVIGAGDGKQADDITEIDSDNPRIDFIRRFLG
;
A
#
# COMPACT_ATOMS: atom_id res chain seq x y z
N MET A 1 -18.73 -9.47 6.46
CA MET A 1 -17.47 -9.93 7.07
C MET A 1 -16.44 -8.84 6.87
N ALA A 2 -15.65 -8.54 7.89
CA ALA A 2 -14.51 -7.64 7.78
C ALA A 2 -13.52 -8.21 6.77
N LYS A 3 -13.11 -7.42 5.77
CA LYS A 3 -12.12 -7.85 4.76
C LYS A 3 -10.73 -7.55 5.31
N HIS A 4 -9.87 -8.56 5.38
CA HIS A 4 -8.46 -8.32 5.69
C HIS A 4 -7.84 -7.55 4.52
N THR A 5 -7.32 -6.36 4.80
CA THR A 5 -6.95 -5.36 3.80
C THR A 5 -5.55 -4.85 4.12
N LEU A 6 -4.65 -4.98 3.16
CA LEU A 6 -3.40 -4.24 3.13
C LEU A 6 -3.71 -2.81 2.73
N TYR A 7 -3.14 -1.84 3.44
CA TYR A 7 -3.13 -0.45 3.03
C TYR A 7 -1.70 0.03 2.83
N ALA A 8 -1.51 0.89 1.85
CA ALA A 8 -0.22 1.50 1.53
C ALA A 8 -0.45 2.97 1.18
N TYR A 9 -0.12 3.87 2.11
CA TYR A 9 -0.48 5.30 2.03
C TYR A 9 0.75 6.19 2.10
N ALA A 10 0.73 7.30 1.35
CA ALA A 10 1.73 8.34 1.47
C ALA A 10 1.61 9.01 2.84
N LEU A 11 2.76 9.20 3.50
CA LEU A 11 2.82 9.94 4.75
C LEU A 11 2.96 11.44 4.47
N PRO A 12 2.37 12.29 5.32
CA PRO A 12 2.57 13.73 5.26
C PRO A 12 4.06 14.07 5.36
N THR A 13 4.50 15.03 4.55
CA THR A 13 5.86 15.58 4.67
C THR A 13 5.83 17.11 4.76
N ALA A 14 6.97 17.72 5.07
CA ALA A 14 7.12 19.17 5.09
C ALA A 14 7.03 19.80 3.68
N ALA A 15 7.31 19.03 2.63
CA ALA A 15 7.17 19.48 1.26
C ALA A 15 5.73 19.27 0.77
N PRO A 16 5.19 20.15 -0.09
CA PRO A 16 3.90 19.92 -0.73
C PRO A 16 3.93 18.61 -1.52
N LEU A 17 3.02 17.69 -1.21
CA LEU A 17 2.85 16.46 -1.96
C LEU A 17 2.16 16.74 -3.29
N ASP A 18 2.71 16.24 -4.40
CA ASP A 18 2.01 16.19 -5.68
C ASP A 18 0.94 15.09 -5.65
N VAL A 19 -0.20 15.41 -5.07
CA VAL A 19 -1.34 14.50 -4.87
C VAL A 19 -1.89 13.99 -6.20
N ASP A 20 -2.07 14.88 -7.18
CA ASP A 20 -2.62 14.50 -8.49
C ASP A 20 -1.67 13.57 -9.24
N GLY A 21 -0.37 13.86 -9.23
CA GLY A 21 0.65 12.98 -9.80
C GLY A 21 0.68 11.60 -9.13
N LEU A 22 0.55 11.57 -7.80
CA LEU A 22 0.52 10.32 -7.04
C LEU A 22 -0.74 9.50 -7.36
N ILE A 23 -1.91 10.14 -7.47
CA ILE A 23 -3.16 9.48 -7.87
C ILE A 23 -2.99 8.80 -9.23
N VAL A 24 -2.45 9.52 -10.22
CA VAL A 24 -2.21 8.98 -11.57
C VAL A 24 -1.23 7.81 -11.52
N ALA A 25 -0.16 7.92 -10.73
CA ALA A 25 0.83 6.86 -10.57
C ALA A 25 0.24 5.61 -9.93
N VAL A 26 -0.56 5.74 -8.88
CA VAL A 26 -1.25 4.62 -8.23
C VAL A 26 -2.24 3.95 -9.19
N GLN A 27 -3.09 4.72 -9.87
CA GLN A 27 -4.04 4.17 -10.84
C GLN A 27 -3.33 3.42 -11.96
N SER A 28 -2.24 3.98 -12.48
CA SER A 28 -1.42 3.35 -13.53
C SER A 28 -0.79 2.05 -13.03
N PHE A 29 -0.28 2.05 -11.80
CA PHE A 29 0.28 0.86 -11.17
C PHE A 29 -0.78 -0.26 -11.01
N ILE A 30 -1.97 0.07 -10.49
CA ILE A 30 -3.09 -0.88 -10.36
C ILE A 30 -3.48 -1.46 -11.72
N ALA A 31 -3.61 -0.61 -12.75
CA ALA A 31 -3.99 -1.06 -14.09
C ALA A 31 -2.90 -1.87 -14.81
N SER A 32 -1.62 -1.66 -14.48
CA SER A 32 -0.49 -2.30 -15.16
C SER A 32 -0.30 -3.78 -14.82
N ARG A 33 -1.00 -4.29 -13.80
CA ARG A 33 -0.78 -5.62 -13.23
C ARG A 33 -2.02 -6.49 -13.30
N LYS A 34 -1.79 -7.80 -13.42
CA LYS A 34 -2.81 -8.81 -13.13
C LYS A 34 -2.62 -9.25 -11.68
N TRP A 35 -3.59 -8.90 -10.84
CA TRP A 35 -3.57 -9.17 -9.41
C TRP A 35 -4.05 -10.60 -9.12
N THR A 36 -3.34 -11.27 -8.23
CA THR A 36 -3.78 -12.51 -7.58
C THR A 36 -4.70 -12.19 -6.41
N CYS A 37 -4.43 -11.11 -5.67
CA CYS A 37 -5.34 -10.59 -4.67
C CYS A 37 -6.67 -10.14 -5.30
N PRO A 38 -7.81 -10.41 -4.64
CA PRO A 38 -9.13 -10.28 -5.27
C PRO A 38 -9.54 -8.85 -5.60
N GLU A 39 -9.09 -7.86 -4.83
CA GLU A 39 -9.44 -6.46 -5.04
C GLU A 39 -8.23 -5.58 -4.70
N VAL A 40 -7.91 -4.63 -5.59
CA VAL A 40 -6.92 -3.56 -5.38
C VAL A 40 -7.52 -2.26 -5.88
N TRP A 41 -7.51 -1.21 -5.07
CA TRP A 41 -8.12 0.07 -5.44
C TRP A 41 -7.33 1.27 -4.90
N LEU A 42 -7.43 2.38 -5.63
CA LEU A 42 -6.93 3.67 -5.21
C LEU A 42 -7.70 4.14 -3.98
N VAL A 43 -6.99 4.67 -2.99
CA VAL A 43 -7.53 5.47 -1.90
C VAL A 43 -7.07 6.89 -2.10
N ASN A 44 -8.03 7.81 -2.06
CA ASN A 44 -7.81 9.25 -2.02
C ASN A 44 -8.85 9.81 -1.06
N GLN A 45 -8.50 9.87 0.22
CA GLN A 45 -9.36 10.41 1.27
C GLN A 45 -8.75 11.72 1.77
N ASP A 46 -9.51 12.79 1.66
CA ASP A 46 -9.19 14.03 2.34
C ASP A 46 -9.75 13.95 3.77
N THR A 47 -8.87 13.80 4.76
CA THR A 47 -9.25 13.78 6.17
C THR A 47 -9.19 15.17 6.81
N GLY A 48 -9.03 16.22 6.01
CA GLY A 48 -9.02 17.63 6.42
C GLY A 48 -7.65 18.12 6.88
N ASP A 49 -6.94 17.34 7.70
CA ASP A 49 -5.58 17.66 8.14
C ASP A 49 -4.49 17.01 7.26
N THR A 50 -4.85 15.93 6.55
CA THR A 50 -3.96 15.17 5.68
C THR A 50 -4.74 14.57 4.51
N ALA A 51 -4.12 14.49 3.32
CA ALA A 51 -4.65 13.70 2.22
C ALA A 51 -4.06 12.28 2.32
N ASP A 52 -4.90 11.29 2.66
CA ASP A 52 -4.54 9.88 2.62
C ASP A 52 -4.66 9.39 1.18
N VAL A 53 -3.52 9.43 0.48
CA VAL A 53 -3.40 9.02 -0.91
C VAL A 53 -2.54 7.77 -1.00
N GLY A 54 -3.07 6.75 -1.66
CA GLY A 54 -2.35 5.48 -1.85
C GLY A 54 -3.28 4.40 -2.36
N LEU A 55 -3.11 3.17 -1.89
CA LEU A 55 -3.94 2.06 -2.32
C LEU A 55 -4.30 1.13 -1.17
N ASN A 56 -5.41 0.43 -1.37
CA ASN A 56 -5.82 -0.71 -0.58
C ASN A 56 -5.83 -1.97 -1.44
N MET A 57 -5.58 -3.11 -0.79
CA MET A 57 -5.63 -4.42 -1.40
C MET A 57 -6.24 -5.42 -0.43
N VAL A 58 -7.28 -6.13 -0.85
CA VAL A 58 -7.82 -7.24 -0.06
C VAL A 58 -6.79 -8.37 -0.05
N LEU A 59 -6.41 -8.77 1.16
CA LEU A 59 -5.57 -9.93 1.40
C LEU A 59 -6.44 -11.19 1.45
N PRO A 60 -5.91 -12.34 0.98
CA PRO A 60 -6.57 -13.61 1.22
C PRO A 60 -6.70 -13.88 2.72
N ASN A 61 -7.75 -14.61 3.11
CA ASN A 61 -7.85 -15.07 4.49
C ASN A 61 -6.73 -16.07 4.80
N PRO A 62 -6.19 -16.06 6.03
CA PRO A 62 -5.22 -17.06 6.46
C PRO A 62 -5.69 -18.50 6.17
N GLY A 63 -4.85 -19.29 5.50
CA GLY A 63 -5.14 -20.66 5.06
C GLY A 63 -5.93 -20.78 3.75
N SER A 64 -6.30 -19.67 3.12
CA SER A 64 -6.96 -19.61 1.80
C SER A 64 -6.12 -18.85 0.77
N GLU A 65 -4.81 -18.77 0.97
CA GLU A 65 -3.92 -17.99 0.13
C GLU A 65 -3.66 -18.66 -1.22
N LEU A 66 -3.87 -17.91 -2.30
CA LEU A 66 -3.56 -18.37 -3.65
C LEU A 66 -2.06 -18.26 -3.93
N PRO A 67 -1.45 -19.20 -4.67
CA PRO A 67 -0.06 -19.05 -5.12
C PRO A 67 0.15 -17.70 -5.82
N GLY A 68 1.17 -16.96 -5.38
CA GLY A 68 1.49 -15.63 -5.93
C GLY A 68 0.88 -14.43 -5.17
N TRP A 69 0.00 -14.64 -4.18
CA TRP A 69 -0.61 -13.53 -3.42
C TRP A 69 0.42 -12.58 -2.80
N PHE A 70 1.53 -13.13 -2.28
CA PHE A 70 2.55 -12.33 -1.63
C PHE A 70 3.39 -11.53 -2.63
N GLU A 71 3.45 -11.96 -3.90
CA GLU A 71 4.12 -11.19 -4.95
C GLU A 71 3.39 -9.87 -5.22
N ASP A 72 2.08 -9.82 -5.02
CA ASP A 72 1.31 -8.58 -5.09
C ASP A 72 1.63 -7.65 -3.92
N VAL A 73 1.74 -8.18 -2.70
CA VAL A 73 2.18 -7.42 -1.52
C VAL A 73 3.58 -6.85 -1.74
N ALA A 74 4.51 -7.68 -2.21
CA ALA A 74 5.86 -7.24 -2.52
C ALA A 74 5.88 -6.19 -3.62
N ALA A 75 5.02 -6.30 -4.64
CA ALA A 75 4.91 -5.30 -5.70
C ALA A 75 4.41 -3.96 -5.17
N VAL A 76 3.43 -3.95 -4.24
CA VAL A 76 2.97 -2.73 -3.58
C VAL A 76 4.12 -2.07 -2.82
N ALA A 77 4.87 -2.83 -2.02
CA ALA A 77 6.01 -2.31 -1.28
C ALA A 77 7.11 -1.74 -2.19
N MET A 78 7.40 -2.42 -3.29
CA MET A 78 8.35 -1.93 -4.30
C MET A 78 7.85 -0.68 -5.03
N PHE A 79 6.55 -0.58 -5.30
CA PHE A 79 5.95 0.63 -5.85
C PHE A 79 6.14 1.80 -4.90
N CYS A 80 5.80 1.64 -3.61
CA CYS A 80 6.02 2.66 -2.60
C CYS A 80 7.46 3.14 -2.57
N ALA A 81 8.42 2.20 -2.47
CA ALA A 81 9.85 2.52 -2.43
C ALA A 81 10.33 3.35 -3.65
N ARG A 82 9.84 3.02 -4.85
CA ARG A 82 10.18 3.74 -6.09
C ARG A 82 9.48 5.09 -6.23
N SER A 83 8.29 5.22 -5.65
CA SER A 83 7.49 6.45 -5.68
C SER A 83 8.05 7.53 -4.75
N ARG A 84 8.76 7.15 -3.67
CA ARG A 84 9.33 8.10 -2.70
C ARG A 84 10.14 9.23 -3.32
N PRO A 85 11.20 8.97 -4.12
CA PRO A 85 11.98 10.05 -4.70
C PRO A 85 11.20 10.89 -5.73
N LEU A 86 10.13 10.34 -6.32
CA LEU A 86 9.32 11.05 -7.31
C LEU A 86 8.39 12.07 -6.65
N PHE A 87 7.81 11.70 -5.51
CA PHE A 87 6.82 12.52 -4.81
C PHE A 87 7.37 13.18 -3.54
N SER A 88 8.65 12.96 -3.23
CA SER A 88 9.33 13.46 -2.03
C SER A 88 8.59 13.11 -0.73
N CYS A 89 7.93 11.95 -0.69
CA CYS A 89 7.20 11.45 0.47
C CYS A 89 7.65 10.06 0.90
N ASN A 90 7.36 9.70 2.15
CA ASN A 90 7.46 8.32 2.62
C ASN A 90 6.11 7.63 2.47
N PHE A 91 6.10 6.31 2.61
CA PHE A 91 4.86 5.54 2.63
C PHE A 91 4.79 4.70 3.89
N VAL A 92 3.60 4.48 4.43
CA VAL A 92 3.34 3.45 5.42
C VAL A 92 2.66 2.27 4.76
N ILE A 93 3.06 1.06 5.13
CA ILE A 93 2.34 -0.17 4.82
C ILE A 93 1.80 -0.74 6.10
N GLY A 94 0.52 -1.05 6.11
CA GLY A 94 -0.14 -1.71 7.22
C GLY A 94 -1.20 -2.71 6.75
N ALA A 95 -1.78 -3.41 7.71
CA ALA A 95 -2.89 -4.32 7.45
C ALA A 95 -3.99 -4.12 8.49
N GLY A 96 -5.23 -4.28 8.06
CA GLY A 96 -6.39 -4.10 8.92
C GLY A 96 -7.59 -4.90 8.45
N ASP A 97 -8.60 -5.02 9.31
CA ASP A 97 -9.85 -5.72 9.01
C ASP A 97 -11.03 -4.76 8.77
N GLY A 98 -10.73 -3.46 8.64
CA GLY A 98 -11.72 -2.39 8.52
C GLY A 98 -12.32 -1.94 9.86
N LYS A 99 -11.90 -2.54 10.99
CA LYS A 99 -12.20 -2.05 12.34
C LYS A 99 -10.93 -1.62 13.08
N GLN A 100 -9.85 -2.34 12.86
CA GLN A 100 -8.52 -2.01 13.34
C GLN A 100 -7.56 -2.03 12.16
N ALA A 101 -6.61 -1.10 12.18
CA ALA A 101 -5.55 -0.95 11.19
C ALA A 101 -4.24 -0.86 11.98
N ASP A 102 -3.33 -1.78 11.70
CA ASP A 102 -2.01 -1.82 12.32
C ASP A 102 -0.94 -1.52 11.28
N ASP A 103 -0.18 -0.46 11.52
CA ASP A 103 0.97 -0.11 10.71
C ASP A 103 2.04 -1.19 10.89
N ILE A 104 2.45 -1.79 9.77
CA ILE A 104 3.46 -2.85 9.77
C ILE A 104 4.83 -2.20 9.74
N THR A 105 5.06 -1.33 8.76
CA THR A 105 6.35 -0.69 8.55
C THR A 105 6.20 0.58 7.71
N GLU A 106 7.06 1.55 7.99
CA GLU A 106 7.33 2.64 7.06
C GLU A 106 8.26 2.15 5.95
N ILE A 107 8.02 2.62 4.73
CA ILE A 107 8.91 2.50 3.59
C ILE A 107 9.65 3.82 3.48
N ASP A 108 10.87 3.82 3.99
CA ASP A 108 11.78 4.96 4.12
C ASP A 108 13.10 4.77 3.36
N SER A 109 13.19 3.69 2.57
CA SER A 109 14.32 3.35 1.70
C SER A 109 13.86 2.85 0.33
N ASP A 110 14.80 2.70 -0.61
CA ASP A 110 14.59 2.09 -1.93
C ASP A 110 14.54 0.55 -1.89
N ASN A 111 14.91 -0.04 -0.76
CA ASN A 111 14.91 -1.48 -0.51
C ASN A 111 13.92 -1.83 0.62
N PRO A 112 12.62 -1.99 0.30
CA PRO A 112 11.61 -2.28 1.30
C PRO A 112 11.89 -3.64 1.95
N ARG A 113 11.62 -3.76 3.26
CA ARG A 113 11.90 -4.96 4.05
C ARG A 113 10.85 -6.06 3.80
N ILE A 114 10.84 -6.62 2.58
CA ILE A 114 9.83 -7.59 2.13
C ILE A 114 9.74 -8.81 3.07
N ASP A 115 10.87 -9.35 3.53
CA ASP A 115 10.87 -10.49 4.47
C ASP A 115 10.21 -10.16 5.81
N PHE A 116 10.29 -8.91 6.25
CA PHE A 116 9.62 -8.46 7.47
C PHE A 116 8.11 -8.38 7.26
N ILE A 117 7.67 -7.80 6.14
CA ILE A 117 6.25 -7.73 5.76
C ILE A 117 5.66 -9.15 5.66
N ARG A 118 6.40 -10.10 5.06
CA ARG A 118 5.99 -11.50 4.97
C ARG A 118 5.72 -12.11 6.35
N ARG A 119 6.69 -11.99 7.26
CA ARG A 119 6.58 -12.55 8.60
C ARG A 119 5.44 -11.96 9.41
N PHE A 120 5.10 -10.69 9.16
CA PHE A 120 3.98 -10.04 9.85
C PHE A 120 2.63 -10.56 9.34
N LEU A 121 2.48 -10.72 8.03
CA LEU A 121 1.22 -11.14 7.43
C LEU A 121 0.92 -12.64 7.59
N GLY A 122 1.93 -13.46 7.92
CA GLY A 122 1.79 -14.91 8.16
C GLY A 122 2.19 -15.76 6.97
#